data_AF-A0A2I0PSY3-F1
#
_entry.id   AF-A0A2I0PSY3-F1
#
_cell.length_a   1.000
_cell.length_b   1.000
_cell.length_c   1.000
_cell.angle_alpha   90.00
_cell.angle_beta   90.00
_cell.angle_gamma   90.00
#
_symmetry.space_group_name_H-M   'P 1'
#
loop_
_entity.id
_entity.type
_entity.pdbx_description
1 polymer ?
#
loop_
_entity_poly.entity_id
_entity_poly.type
_entity_poly.pdbx_seq_one_letter_code
_entity_poly.pdbx_strand_id
1 'polypeptide(L)'
;MVQRKKSCCGTQPKDTLPAKSTDIPEQIQKELDEIGGFEALADRVPSPGELEAQGRVYHALADPLRLTILYLIKDQPLCVCVINRFTRLSGSKLSYHLNILKEGGLIEGEYHGNWIVYSLTDTGREYFR
;
A
#
# COMPACT_ATOMS: atom_id res chain seq x y z
N MET A 1 47.54 -9.22 12.76
CA MET A 1 46.10 -9.52 12.75
C MET A 1 45.36 -8.30 12.21
N VAL A 2 45.00 -8.30 10.93
CA VAL A 2 44.20 -7.22 10.31
C VAL A 2 42.95 -7.88 9.75
N GLN A 3 41.81 -7.52 10.32
CA GLN A 3 40.52 -8.13 10.07
C GLN A 3 40.03 -7.74 8.66
N ARG A 4 39.69 -8.76 7.86
CA ARG A 4 39.04 -8.60 6.56
C ARG A 4 37.59 -8.15 6.80
N LYS A 5 37.23 -6.96 6.32
CA LYS A 5 35.85 -6.47 6.23
C LYS A 5 35.04 -7.44 5.34
N LYS A 6 34.10 -8.17 5.93
CA LYS A 6 33.04 -8.88 5.20
C LYS A 6 31.98 -7.84 4.80
N SER A 7 32.00 -7.44 3.53
CA SER A 7 30.90 -6.70 2.91
C SER A 7 29.83 -7.70 2.50
N CYS A 8 28.74 -7.75 3.28
CA CYS A 8 27.53 -8.51 2.98
C CYS A 8 26.56 -7.61 2.23
N CYS A 9 26.38 -7.88 0.93
CA CYS A 9 25.12 -7.81 0.17
C CYS A 9 25.46 -7.46 -1.29
N GLY A 10 25.74 -8.50 -2.08
CA GLY A 10 25.72 -8.39 -3.54
C GLY A 10 24.28 -8.55 -4.00
N THR A 11 23.63 -7.45 -4.38
CA THR A 11 22.34 -7.50 -5.08
C THR A 11 22.65 -7.59 -6.57
N GLN A 12 22.41 -8.76 -7.17
CA GLN A 12 22.42 -8.89 -8.62
C GLN A 12 21.02 -8.51 -9.14
N PRO A 13 20.90 -7.66 -10.17
CA PRO A 13 19.64 -7.49 -10.89
C PRO A 13 19.41 -8.75 -11.73
N LYS A 14 18.37 -9.53 -11.40
CA LYS A 14 17.91 -10.64 -12.24
C LYS A 14 16.83 -10.14 -13.19
N ASP A 15 17.25 -9.28 -14.13
CA ASP A 15 16.56 -9.13 -15.41
C ASP A 15 16.93 -10.36 -16.25
N THR A 16 16.22 -11.46 -16.00
CA THR A 16 16.31 -12.64 -16.87
C THR A 16 14.97 -13.34 -16.81
N LEU A 17 14.20 -13.26 -17.90
CA LEU A 17 13.04 -14.13 -18.10
C LEU A 17 13.49 -15.58 -17.88
N PRO A 18 12.75 -16.39 -17.10
CA PRO A 18 13.16 -17.75 -16.83
C PRO A 18 13.16 -18.59 -18.12
N ALA A 19 14.14 -19.49 -18.18
CA ALA A 19 14.43 -20.37 -19.31
C ALA A 19 13.22 -21.25 -19.70
N LYS A 20 13.14 -21.53 -21.01
CA LYS A 20 12.21 -22.38 -21.76
C LYS A 20 11.35 -23.39 -20.95
N SER A 21 10.05 -23.32 -21.22
CA SER A 21 8.94 -24.17 -20.81
C SER A 21 9.18 -25.68 -20.95
N THR A 22 9.39 -26.36 -19.83
CA THR A 22 8.89 -27.72 -19.60
C THR A 22 8.55 -27.75 -18.11
N ASP A 23 7.44 -28.37 -17.71
CA ASP A 23 6.95 -28.54 -16.32
C ASP A 23 5.81 -27.61 -15.86
N ILE A 24 4.86 -27.30 -16.75
CA ILE A 24 3.53 -26.85 -16.33
C ILE A 24 2.58 -28.05 -16.45
N PRO A 25 1.83 -28.41 -15.38
CA PRO A 25 0.81 -29.45 -15.46
C PRO A 25 -0.13 -29.20 -16.64
N GLU A 26 -0.46 -30.24 -17.41
CA GLU A 26 -1.27 -30.14 -18.64
C GLU A 26 -2.57 -29.35 -18.43
N GLN A 27 -3.21 -29.55 -17.27
CA GLN A 27 -4.40 -28.81 -16.91
C GLN A 27 -4.16 -27.29 -16.84
N ILE A 28 -3.08 -26.85 -16.17
CA ILE A 28 -2.75 -25.42 -16.06
C ILE A 28 -2.36 -24.86 -17.42
N GLN A 29 -1.63 -25.63 -18.24
CA GLN A 29 -1.29 -25.19 -19.60
C GLN A 29 -2.54 -24.97 -20.44
N LYS A 30 -3.49 -25.91 -20.41
CA LYS A 30 -4.75 -25.79 -21.13
C LYS A 30 -5.56 -24.57 -20.67
N GLU A 31 -5.67 -24.35 -19.36
CA GLU A 31 -6.35 -23.19 -18.78
C GLU A 31 -5.66 -21.87 -19.18
N LEU A 32 -4.33 -21.84 -19.23
CA LEU A 32 -3.56 -20.69 -19.72
C LEU A 32 -3.84 -20.44 -21.20
N ASP A 33 -3.82 -21.48 -22.03
CA ASP A 33 -4.09 -21.36 -23.46
C ASP A 33 -5.51 -20.84 -23.73
N GLU A 34 -6.50 -21.28 -22.93
CA GLU A 34 -7.90 -20.80 -23.01
C GLU A 34 -8.02 -19.29 -22.72
N ILE A 35 -7.15 -18.72 -21.89
CA ILE A 35 -7.14 -17.28 -21.59
C ILE A 35 -6.22 -16.46 -22.51
N GLY A 36 -5.61 -17.08 -23.53
CA GLY A 36 -4.71 -16.42 -24.49
C GLY A 36 -3.22 -16.60 -24.18
N GLY A 37 -2.86 -17.56 -23.34
CA GLY A 37 -1.49 -17.92 -22.99
C GLY A 37 -0.78 -16.90 -22.10
N PHE A 38 0.55 -17.03 -22.04
CA PHE A 38 1.41 -16.18 -21.21
C PHE A 38 1.39 -14.70 -21.59
N GLU A 39 1.28 -14.40 -22.89
CA GLU A 39 1.25 -13.03 -23.39
C GLU A 39 -0.01 -12.30 -22.90
N ALA A 40 -1.18 -12.92 -23.12
CA ALA A 40 -2.44 -12.35 -22.65
C ALA A 40 -2.51 -12.23 -21.12
N LEU A 41 -1.88 -13.17 -20.38
CA LEU A 41 -1.79 -13.06 -18.93
C LEU A 41 -0.88 -11.91 -18.49
N ALA A 42 0.26 -11.74 -19.14
CA ALA A 42 1.19 -10.64 -18.87
C ALA A 42 0.53 -9.28 -19.13
N ASP A 43 -0.24 -9.16 -20.22
CA ASP A 43 -0.96 -7.92 -20.56
C ASP A 43 -2.06 -7.53 -19.57
N ARG A 44 -2.57 -8.49 -18.76
CA ARG A 44 -3.53 -8.23 -17.68
C ARG A 44 -2.87 -7.71 -16.41
N VAL A 45 -1.57 -7.90 -16.24
CA VAL A 45 -0.85 -7.42 -15.06
C VAL A 45 -0.72 -5.90 -15.18
N PRO A 46 -1.19 -5.13 -14.17
CA PRO A 46 -1.00 -3.68 -14.19
C PRO A 46 0.48 -3.30 -14.28
N SER A 47 0.74 -2.11 -14.80
CA SER A 47 2.10 -1.58 -14.89
C SER A 47 2.75 -1.49 -13.49
N PRO A 48 4.09 -1.52 -13.39
CA PRO A 48 4.78 -1.38 -12.11
C PRO A 48 4.37 -0.14 -11.31
N GLY A 49 4.11 1.00 -11.98
CA GLY A 49 3.65 2.21 -11.32
C GLY A 49 2.24 2.11 -10.72
N GLU A 50 1.33 1.38 -11.39
CA GLU A 50 -0.01 1.10 -10.85
C GLU A 50 0.07 0.16 -9.64
N LEU A 51 0.92 -0.88 -9.72
CA LEU A 51 1.15 -1.81 -8.61
C LEU A 51 1.79 -1.10 -7.41
N GLU A 52 2.71 -0.16 -7.62
CA GLU A 52 3.27 0.69 -6.56
C GLU A 52 2.21 1.59 -5.93
N ALA A 53 1.31 2.17 -6.73
CA ALA A 53 0.20 2.98 -6.23
C ALA A 53 -0.76 2.15 -5.37
N GLN A 54 -1.16 0.97 -5.86
CA GLN A 54 -1.96 0.01 -5.09
C GLN A 54 -1.24 -0.42 -3.80
N GLY A 55 0.07 -0.68 -3.90
CA GLY A 55 0.91 -1.05 -2.76
C GLY A 55 0.92 -0.01 -1.66
N ARG A 56 0.94 1.30 -1.99
CA ARG A 56 0.82 2.37 -0.99
C ARG A 56 -0.52 2.34 -0.27
N VAL A 57 -1.60 2.10 -0.99
CA VAL A 57 -2.94 2.00 -0.39
C VAL A 57 -3.03 0.77 0.52
N TYR A 58 -2.60 -0.38 0.06
CA TYR A 58 -2.60 -1.61 0.87
C TYR A 58 -1.70 -1.48 2.10
N HIS A 59 -0.54 -0.85 1.97
CA HIS A 59 0.31 -0.55 3.10
C HIS A 59 -0.42 0.34 4.13
N ALA A 60 -1.14 1.36 3.68
CA ALA A 60 -1.93 2.22 4.55
C ALA A 60 -3.08 1.46 5.26
N LEU A 61 -3.73 0.52 4.58
CA LEU A 61 -4.85 -0.27 5.13
C LEU A 61 -4.43 -1.46 5.99
N ALA A 62 -3.18 -1.93 5.89
CA ALA A 62 -2.71 -3.13 6.59
C ALA A 62 -2.52 -2.98 8.12
N ASP A 63 -2.84 -1.82 8.71
CA ASP A 63 -2.64 -1.55 10.14
C ASP A 63 -3.97 -1.26 10.84
N PRO A 64 -4.30 -1.99 11.92
CA PRO A 64 -5.56 -1.81 12.65
C PRO A 64 -5.78 -0.40 13.23
N LEU A 65 -4.73 0.31 13.64
CA LEU A 65 -4.85 1.69 14.14
C LEU A 65 -5.23 2.64 13.00
N ARG A 66 -4.64 2.46 11.80
CA ARG A 66 -4.99 3.25 10.62
C ARG A 66 -6.43 2.99 10.19
N LEU A 67 -6.87 1.74 10.19
CA LEU A 67 -8.28 1.39 9.97
C LEU A 67 -9.19 2.05 11.01
N THR A 68 -8.80 2.03 12.29
CA THR A 68 -9.56 2.70 13.36
C THR A 68 -9.71 4.19 13.08
N ILE A 69 -8.64 4.87 12.67
CA ILE A 69 -8.68 6.31 12.31
C ILE A 69 -9.64 6.53 11.14
N LEU A 70 -9.57 5.71 10.09
CA LEU A 70 -10.48 5.80 8.93
C LEU A 70 -11.95 5.63 9.35
N TYR A 71 -12.25 4.68 10.23
CA TYR A 71 -13.60 4.50 10.77
C TYR A 71 -14.08 5.70 11.60
N LEU A 72 -13.19 6.35 12.36
CA LEU A 72 -13.55 7.55 13.14
C LEU A 72 -13.91 8.74 12.25
N ILE A 73 -13.18 8.94 11.15
CA ILE A 73 -13.39 10.09 10.25
C ILE A 73 -14.42 9.81 9.15
N LYS A 74 -14.90 8.56 9.03
CA LYS A 74 -15.90 8.16 8.03
C LYS A 74 -17.19 8.96 8.16
N ASP A 75 -17.64 9.17 9.40
CA ASP A 75 -18.94 9.80 9.66
C ASP A 75 -18.85 11.34 9.60
N GLN A 76 -17.70 11.92 9.95
CA GLN A 76 -17.46 13.35 9.89
C GLN A 76 -15.95 13.68 9.89
N PRO A 77 -15.55 14.84 9.33
CA PRO A 77 -14.18 15.32 9.45
C PRO A 77 -13.78 15.58 10.91
N LEU A 78 -12.59 15.14 11.33
CA LEU A 78 -12.12 15.26 12.71
C LEU A 78 -10.75 15.94 12.79
N CYS A 79 -10.55 16.78 13.80
CA CYS A 79 -9.23 17.32 14.10
C CYS A 79 -8.35 16.29 14.82
N VAL A 80 -7.03 16.51 14.77
CA VAL A 80 -6.03 15.66 15.45
C VAL A 80 -6.36 15.42 16.92
N CYS A 81 -6.88 16.43 17.62
CA CYS A 81 -7.20 16.31 19.04
C CYS A 81 -8.30 15.29 19.33
N VAL A 82 -9.32 15.22 18.48
CA VAL A 82 -10.40 14.25 18.64
C VAL A 82 -9.88 12.85 18.33
N ILE A 83 -9.17 12.68 17.21
CA ILE A 83 -8.56 11.38 16.84
C ILE A 83 -7.62 10.87 17.94
N ASN A 84 -6.83 11.76 18.54
CA ASN A 84 -5.94 11.41 19.64
C ASN A 84 -6.69 10.93 20.88
N ARG A 85 -7.87 11.49 21.17
CA ARG A 85 -8.68 11.10 22.34
C ARG A 85 -9.15 9.65 22.26
N PHE A 86 -9.39 9.14 21.05
CA PHE A 86 -9.76 7.73 20.82
C PHE A 86 -8.54 6.82 20.74
N THR A 87 -7.49 7.24 20.02
CA THR A 87 -6.32 6.39 19.75
C THR A 87 -5.29 6.35 20.89
N ARG A 88 -5.27 7.37 21.77
CA ARG A 88 -4.36 7.51 22.92
C ARG A 88 -2.87 7.42 22.52
N LEU A 89 -2.53 7.91 21.34
CA LEU A 89 -1.17 7.89 20.81
C LEU A 89 -0.39 9.14 21.21
N SER A 90 0.94 9.07 21.16
CA SER A 90 1.75 10.29 21.17
C SER A 90 1.48 11.10 19.90
N GLY A 91 1.67 12.42 19.96
CA GLY A 91 1.51 13.29 18.80
C GLY A 91 2.37 12.87 17.60
N SER A 92 3.63 12.48 17.85
CA SER A 92 4.54 12.00 16.80
C SER A 92 4.05 10.71 16.14
N LYS A 93 3.56 9.75 16.92
CA LYS A 93 3.05 8.49 16.40
C LYS A 93 1.75 8.69 15.64
N LEU A 94 0.84 9.52 16.14
CA LEU A 94 -0.39 9.85 15.42
C LEU A 94 -0.11 10.54 14.08
N SER A 95 0.79 11.52 14.06
CA SER A 95 1.20 12.19 12.81
C SER A 95 1.80 11.21 11.81
N TYR A 96 2.59 10.22 12.26
CA TYR A 96 3.11 9.18 11.38
C TYR A 96 1.99 8.36 10.72
N HIS A 97 1.00 7.90 11.49
CA HIS A 97 -0.14 7.15 10.94
C HIS A 97 -0.98 8.00 9.99
N LEU A 98 -1.23 9.27 10.31
CA LEU A 98 -1.95 10.21 9.44
C LEU A 98 -1.19 10.47 8.14
N ASN A 99 0.14 10.58 8.19
CA ASN A 99 0.96 10.78 7.00
C ASN A 99 0.88 9.57 6.06
N ILE A 100 0.96 8.34 6.58
CA ILE A 100 0.80 7.13 5.76
C ILE A 100 -0.58 7.09 5.08
N LEU A 101 -1.64 7.44 5.82
CA LEU A 101 -2.99 7.51 5.26
C LEU A 101 -3.10 8.57 4.15
N LYS A 102 -2.41 9.72 4.31
CA LYS A 102 -2.32 10.76 3.27
C LYS A 102 -1.52 10.30 2.04
N GLU A 103 -0.38 9.65 2.25
CA GLU A 103 0.47 9.12 1.16
C GLU A 103 -0.24 8.01 0.36
N GLY A 104 -1.10 7.23 1.04
CA GLY A 104 -2.02 6.30 0.41
C GLY A 104 -3.24 6.96 -0.25
N GLY A 105 -3.37 8.29 -0.19
CA GLY A 105 -4.48 9.03 -0.79
C GLY A 105 -5.84 8.74 -0.16
N LEU A 106 -5.89 8.20 1.06
CA LEU A 106 -7.14 7.80 1.74
C LEU A 106 -7.76 8.94 2.53
N ILE A 107 -6.93 9.87 3.00
CA ILE A 107 -7.36 11.03 3.79
C ILE A 107 -6.70 12.30 3.26
N GLU A 108 -7.37 13.41 3.47
CA GLU A 108 -6.83 14.75 3.27
C GLU A 108 -6.92 15.55 4.57
N GLY A 109 -6.13 16.61 4.67
CA GLY A 109 -6.07 17.45 5.87
C GLY A 109 -6.14 18.92 5.49
N GLU A 110 -7.13 19.63 6.02
CA GLU A 110 -7.37 21.05 5.76
C GLU A 110 -7.08 21.88 7.01
N TYR A 111 -6.50 23.08 6.82
CA TYR A 111 -6.23 24.01 7.91
C TYR A 111 -7.48 24.82 8.25
N HIS A 112 -7.93 24.69 9.50
CA HIS A 112 -9.02 25.47 10.10
C HIS A 112 -8.48 26.28 11.27
N GLY A 113 -7.86 27.42 10.96
CA GLY A 113 -7.23 28.30 11.95
C GLY A 113 -6.07 27.60 12.65
N ASN A 114 -6.24 27.27 13.93
CA ASN A 114 -5.21 26.61 14.74
C ASN A 114 -5.22 25.08 14.63
N TRP A 115 -6.12 24.51 13.83
CA TRP A 115 -6.33 23.07 13.75
C TRP A 115 -6.15 22.55 12.33
N ILE A 116 -5.71 21.30 12.21
CA ILE A 116 -5.83 20.53 10.97
C ILE A 116 -6.98 19.55 11.16
N VAL A 117 -7.94 19.59 10.25
CA VAL A 117 -9.12 18.71 10.22
C VAL A 117 -8.92 17.70 9.09
N TYR A 118 -9.11 16.43 9.40
CA TYR A 118 -8.94 15.33 8.45
C TYR A 118 -10.29 14.78 8.00
N SER A 119 -10.43 14.56 6.70
CA SER A 119 -11.59 13.94 6.03
C SER A 119 -11.12 12.79 5.14
N LEU A 120 -12.05 11.88 4.80
CA LEU A 120 -11.80 10.90 3.74
C LEU A 120 -11.71 11.62 2.39
N THR A 121 -10.85 11.14 1.52
CA THR A 121 -10.87 11.47 0.08
C THR A 121 -11.95 10.66 -0.65
N ASP A 122 -12.11 10.86 -1.96
CA ASP A 122 -12.96 9.97 -2.77
C ASP A 122 -12.47 8.52 -2.73
N THR A 123 -11.16 8.30 -2.90
CA THR A 123 -10.54 6.98 -2.77
C THR A 123 -10.78 6.39 -1.37
N GLY A 124 -10.65 7.19 -0.31
CA GLY A 124 -10.92 6.73 1.06
C GLY A 124 -12.38 6.31 1.27
N ARG A 125 -13.33 7.00 0.66
CA ARG A 125 -14.77 6.67 0.73
C ARG A 125 -15.11 5.36 0.03
N GLU A 126 -14.41 5.01 -1.04
CA GLU A 126 -14.67 3.77 -1.80
C GLU A 126 -14.51 2.50 -0.96
N TYR A 127 -13.65 2.51 0.06
CA TYR A 127 -13.43 1.36 0.95
C TYR A 127 -14.58 1.07 1.93
N PHE A 128 -15.55 1.97 2.04
CA PHE A 128 -16.68 1.86 2.97
C PHE A 128 -18.05 1.78 2.29
N ARG A 129 -18.08 1.68 0.95
CA ARG A 129 -19.28 1.43 0.16
C ARG A 129 -19.55 -0.06 0.03
#